data_AF-A0A117KED5-F1
#
_entry.id   AF-A0A117KED5-F1
#
_cell.length_a   1.000
_cell.length_b   1.000
_cell.length_c   1.000
_cell.angle_alpha   90.00
_cell.angle_beta   90.00
_cell.angle_gamma   90.00
#
_symmetry.space_group_name_H-M   'P 1'
#
loop_
_entity.id
_entity.type
_entity.pdbx_description
1 polymer ?
#
loop_
_entity_poly.entity_id
_entity_poly.type
_entity_poly.pdbx_seq_one_letter_code
_entity_poly.pdbx_strand_id
1 'polypeptide(L)'
;MTNRRNLKKLIFLILSIFGVFNSCQKTITKKFKESEKTVVFTTKFVVLENKEITSVYHYKEDNCWQFYSNDKFENYTEVAMLVGLGQIIKRDKTILEIADLPEGYFAFRKSKGEKWTIEKITD
;
A
#
# COMPACT_ATOMS: atom_id res chain seq x y z
N MET A 1 -13.70 -8.32 -54.61
CA MET A 1 -14.79 -7.74 -53.80
C MET A 1 -14.91 -8.59 -52.54
N THR A 2 -14.05 -8.34 -51.57
CA THR A 2 -13.82 -9.25 -50.43
C THR A 2 -14.46 -8.69 -49.18
N ASN A 3 -15.25 -9.53 -48.54
CA ASN A 3 -16.33 -9.23 -47.63
C ASN A 3 -15.83 -8.68 -46.28
N ARG A 4 -16.04 -7.36 -46.04
CA ARG A 4 -15.74 -6.65 -44.78
C ARG A 4 -16.35 -7.30 -43.52
N ARG A 5 -17.32 -8.21 -43.65
CA ARG A 5 -17.96 -8.90 -42.50
C ARG A 5 -17.07 -9.97 -41.86
N ASN A 6 -16.14 -10.58 -42.60
CA ASN A 6 -15.27 -11.63 -42.04
C ASN A 6 -14.02 -11.08 -41.34
N LEU A 7 -13.61 -9.85 -41.65
CA LEU A 7 -12.49 -9.20 -40.96
C LEU A 7 -12.86 -8.76 -39.53
N LYS A 8 -14.13 -8.35 -39.31
CA LYS A 8 -14.62 -8.03 -37.97
C LYS A 8 -14.75 -9.26 -37.06
N LYS A 9 -14.97 -10.45 -37.62
CA LYS A 9 -15.00 -11.71 -36.84
C LYS A 9 -13.59 -12.24 -36.52
N LEU A 10 -12.60 -11.97 -37.37
CA LEU A 10 -11.23 -12.43 -37.15
C LEU A 10 -10.46 -11.59 -36.12
N ILE A 11 -10.79 -10.30 -35.99
CA ILE A 11 -10.17 -9.41 -34.98
C ILE A 11 -10.62 -9.76 -33.55
N PHE A 12 -11.80 -10.37 -33.37
CA PHE A 12 -12.32 -10.75 -32.04
C PHE A 12 -11.73 -12.05 -31.47
N LEU A 13 -10.94 -12.80 -32.24
CA LEU A 13 -10.36 -14.08 -31.79
C LEU A 13 -8.91 -13.98 -31.32
N ILE A 14 -8.25 -12.82 -31.48
CA ILE A 14 -6.85 -12.61 -31.06
C ILE A 14 -6.75 -11.75 -29.77
N LEU A 15 -7.86 -11.13 -29.32
CA LEU A 15 -7.90 -10.34 -28.09
C LEU A 15 -8.13 -11.16 -26.80
N SER A 16 -8.22 -12.49 -26.91
CA SER A 16 -8.40 -13.38 -25.75
C SER A 16 -7.10 -13.85 -25.09
N ILE A 17 -5.92 -13.49 -25.63
CA ILE A 17 -4.63 -14.04 -25.19
C ILE A 17 -3.60 -12.95 -24.80
N PHE A 18 -3.87 -11.66 -25.04
CA PHE A 18 -3.03 -10.58 -24.50
C PHE A 18 -3.77 -9.83 -23.40
N GLY A 19 -3.25 -10.00 -22.19
CA GLY A 19 -3.76 -9.50 -20.92
C GLY A 19 -4.50 -8.18 -21.01
N VAL A 20 -5.81 -8.23 -20.82
CA VAL A 20 -6.56 -7.08 -20.34
C VAL A 20 -6.30 -6.99 -18.84
N PHE A 21 -5.09 -6.56 -18.47
CA PHE A 21 -4.81 -5.99 -17.15
C PHE A 21 -5.45 -4.60 -17.13
N ASN A 22 -6.78 -4.56 -17.21
CA ASN A 22 -7.53 -3.33 -16.96
C ASN A 22 -7.60 -3.15 -15.45
N SER A 23 -6.51 -2.65 -14.88
CA SER A 23 -6.60 -1.74 -13.76
C SER A 23 -5.91 -0.43 -14.16
N CYS A 24 -6.48 0.26 -15.14
CA CYS A 24 -6.34 1.71 -15.21
C CYS A 24 -7.29 2.30 -14.15
N GLN A 25 -7.05 1.99 -12.88
CA GLN A 25 -7.75 2.64 -11.78
C GLN A 25 -7.12 4.00 -11.59
N LYS A 26 -7.88 5.03 -11.98
CA LYS A 26 -7.64 6.45 -11.74
C LYS A 26 -7.08 6.65 -10.32
N THR A 27 -5.78 6.87 -10.20
CA THR A 27 -5.11 6.99 -8.91
C THR A 27 -5.48 8.34 -8.29
N ILE A 28 -6.52 8.37 -7.45
CA ILE A 28 -6.70 9.48 -6.51
C ILE A 28 -5.55 9.33 -5.52
N THR A 29 -4.47 10.08 -5.72
CA THR A 29 -3.34 10.09 -4.79
C THR A 29 -3.76 10.91 -3.58
N LYS A 30 -4.28 10.25 -2.54
CA LYS A 30 -4.49 10.90 -1.24
C LYS A 30 -3.13 11.32 -0.66
N LYS A 31 -3.15 12.19 0.34
CA LYS A 31 -1.97 12.64 1.06
C LYS A 31 -2.22 12.53 2.56
N PHE A 32 -1.15 12.28 3.32
CA PHE A 32 -1.21 12.37 4.77
C PHE A 32 -1.49 13.82 5.17
N LYS A 33 -2.15 14.00 6.31
CA LYS A 33 -2.37 15.33 6.90
C LYS A 33 -1.07 15.86 7.51
N GLU A 34 -0.24 14.94 7.98
CA GLU A 34 1.06 15.14 8.59
C GLU A 34 2.10 15.60 7.56
N SER A 35 3.08 16.37 8.03
CA SER A 35 4.23 16.75 7.22
C SER A 35 5.08 15.53 6.87
N GLU A 36 5.76 15.54 5.72
CA GLU A 36 6.77 14.52 5.40
C GLU A 36 7.91 14.45 6.43
N LYS A 37 8.09 15.51 7.24
CA LYS A 37 9.05 15.56 8.35
C LYS A 37 8.53 14.94 9.66
N THR A 38 7.25 14.59 9.74
CA THR A 38 6.67 13.95 10.92
C THR A 38 7.40 12.63 11.19
N VAL A 39 7.80 12.44 12.44
CA VAL A 39 8.49 11.22 12.88
C VAL A 39 7.46 10.12 13.08
N VAL A 40 7.73 8.94 12.54
CA VAL A 40 6.85 7.76 12.61
C VAL A 40 7.63 6.53 13.03
N PHE A 41 6.93 5.55 13.62
CA PHE A 41 7.53 4.28 14.01
C PHE A 41 7.56 3.29 12.86
N THR A 42 8.61 2.49 12.81
CA THR A 42 8.76 1.40 11.85
C THR A 42 9.78 0.38 12.37
N THR A 43 10.20 -0.56 11.52
CA THR A 43 11.23 -1.54 11.83
C THR A 43 12.41 -1.48 10.86
N LYS A 44 13.55 -2.01 11.28
CA LYS A 44 14.72 -2.22 10.42
C LYS A 44 14.42 -3.11 9.22
N PHE A 45 13.45 -4.02 9.32
CA PHE A 45 13.00 -4.84 8.20
C PHE A 45 12.48 -3.98 7.04
N VAL A 46 11.63 -3.00 7.37
CA VAL A 46 11.14 -2.03 6.40
C VAL A 46 12.33 -1.20 5.92
N VAL A 47 13.06 -0.52 6.81
CA VAL A 47 14.00 0.53 6.38
C VAL A 47 15.29 -0.01 5.76
N LEU A 48 15.94 -0.97 6.40
CA LEU A 48 17.27 -1.48 6.03
C LEU A 48 17.22 -2.71 5.11
N GLU A 49 16.27 -3.62 5.35
CA GLU A 49 16.17 -4.88 4.59
C GLU A 49 15.22 -4.80 3.40
N ASN A 50 14.68 -3.62 3.16
CA ASN A 50 13.80 -3.33 2.06
C ASN A 50 12.51 -4.18 2.01
N LYS A 51 11.98 -4.63 3.16
CA LYS A 51 10.72 -5.39 3.22
C LYS A 51 9.50 -4.52 2.90
N GLU A 52 8.45 -5.18 2.42
CA GLU A 52 7.18 -4.55 2.06
C GLU A 52 6.42 -4.12 3.31
N ILE A 53 5.74 -2.97 3.24
CA ILE A 53 4.84 -2.54 4.31
C ILE A 53 3.53 -3.29 4.14
N THR A 54 3.21 -4.17 5.08
CA THR A 54 2.00 -5.00 5.05
C THR A 54 1.01 -4.63 6.13
N SER A 55 1.43 -3.90 7.17
CA SER A 55 0.56 -3.44 8.26
C SER A 55 0.87 -1.98 8.60
N VAL A 56 -0.18 -1.18 8.78
CA VAL A 56 -0.09 0.24 9.12
C VAL A 56 -1.07 0.54 10.25
N TYR A 57 -0.60 1.17 11.32
CA TYR A 57 -1.41 1.54 12.47
C TYR A 57 -1.48 3.06 12.59
N HIS A 58 -2.65 3.58 12.92
CA HIS A 58 -2.86 4.97 13.31
C HIS A 58 -3.44 4.99 14.72
N TYR A 59 -2.56 5.05 15.72
CA TYR A 59 -2.94 4.99 17.12
C TYR A 59 -3.61 6.28 17.55
N LYS A 60 -4.63 6.17 18.41
CA LYS A 60 -5.43 7.32 18.84
C LYS A 60 -4.80 8.04 20.03
N GLU A 61 -4.08 7.30 20.86
CA GLU A 61 -3.52 7.75 22.13
C GLU A 61 -2.50 8.86 21.93
N ASP A 62 -1.70 8.76 20.87
CA ASP A 62 -0.59 9.66 20.55
C ASP A 62 -0.68 10.23 19.13
N ASN A 63 -1.76 9.93 18.40
CA ASN A 63 -1.92 10.27 16.98
C ASN A 63 -0.68 9.85 16.15
N CYS A 64 -0.06 8.72 16.50
CA CYS A 64 1.15 8.25 15.83
C CYS A 64 0.85 7.24 14.72
N TRP A 65 1.70 7.27 13.70
CA TRP A 65 1.71 6.28 12.64
C TRP A 65 2.80 5.26 12.86
N GLN A 66 2.47 4.00 12.59
CA GLN A 66 3.43 2.90 12.60
C GLN A 66 3.34 2.06 11.34
N PHE A 67 4.48 1.69 10.77
CA PHE A 67 4.58 0.97 9.49
C PHE A 67 5.42 -0.31 9.64
N TYR A 68 4.81 -1.46 9.36
CA TYR A 68 5.41 -2.77 9.57
C TYR A 68 5.36 -3.64 8.31
N SER A 69 6.35 -4.52 8.19
CA SER A 69 6.28 -5.73 7.37
C SER A 69 5.65 -6.89 8.15
N ASN A 70 5.52 -8.04 7.51
CA ASN A 70 4.98 -9.26 8.13
C ASN A 70 6.05 -10.10 8.85
N ASP A 71 7.27 -9.56 9.01
CA ASP A 71 8.36 -10.23 9.70
C ASP A 71 8.04 -10.37 11.20
N LYS A 72 8.37 -11.53 11.76
CA LYS A 72 8.21 -11.80 13.19
C LYS A 72 9.46 -11.35 13.95
N PHE A 73 9.26 -10.81 15.15
CA PHE A 73 10.32 -10.44 16.07
C PHE A 73 9.85 -10.66 17.51
N GLU A 74 10.76 -11.06 18.39
CA GLU A 74 10.45 -11.31 19.80
C GLU A 74 10.47 -10.01 20.63
N ASN A 75 11.44 -9.14 20.34
CA ASN A 75 11.62 -7.88 21.04
C ASN A 75 11.52 -6.71 20.07
N TYR A 76 10.48 -5.89 20.24
CA TYR A 76 10.28 -4.70 19.41
C TYR A 76 11.46 -3.72 19.50
N THR A 77 12.05 -3.56 20.68
CA THR A 77 13.12 -2.57 20.90
C THR A 77 14.40 -2.87 20.11
N GLU A 78 14.62 -4.10 19.67
CA GLU A 78 15.78 -4.53 18.87
C GLU A 78 15.61 -4.28 17.36
N VAL A 79 14.38 -4.03 16.93
CA VAL A 79 14.02 -3.84 15.52
C VAL A 79 13.42 -2.48 15.25
N ALA A 80 12.94 -1.77 16.26
CA ALA A 80 12.29 -0.47 16.15
C ALA A 80 13.21 0.58 15.51
N MET A 81 12.62 1.40 14.66
CA MET A 81 13.26 2.57 14.07
C MET A 81 12.28 3.75 14.06
N LEU A 82 12.83 4.96 14.19
CA LEU A 82 12.13 6.22 13.96
C LEU A 82 12.64 6.85 12.68
N VAL A 83 11.73 7.22 11.79
CA VAL A 83 12.06 7.82 10.50
C VAL A 83 11.08 8.94 10.17
N GLY A 84 11.41 9.77 9.18
CA GLY A 84 10.46 10.74 8.63
C GLY A 84 9.40 10.05 7.77
N LEU A 85 8.14 10.48 7.86
CA LEU A 85 7.04 9.97 7.05
C LEU A 85 7.33 10.04 5.54
N GLY A 86 8.02 11.09 5.07
CA GLY A 86 8.45 11.22 3.68
C GLY A 86 9.40 10.10 3.22
N GLN A 87 10.21 9.55 4.13
CA GLN A 87 11.06 8.39 3.83
C GLN A 87 10.22 7.14 3.58
N ILE A 88 9.17 6.95 4.38
CA ILE A 88 8.22 5.85 4.22
C ILE A 88 7.40 6.00 2.93
N ILE A 89 6.90 7.21 2.62
CA ILE A 89 6.18 7.49 1.37
C ILE A 89 7.06 7.24 0.15
N LYS A 90 8.31 7.70 0.17
CA LYS A 90 9.26 7.50 -0.94
C LYS A 90 9.51 6.02 -1.19
N ARG A 91 9.56 5.23 -0.12
CA ARG A 91 9.77 3.79 -0.13
C ARG A 91 8.55 3.03 -0.66
N ASP A 92 7.36 3.43 -0.23
CA ASP A 92 6.12 2.80 -0.67
C ASP A 92 4.98 3.81 -0.85
N LYS A 93 4.80 4.26 -2.10
CA LYS A 93 3.72 5.19 -2.46
C LYS A 93 2.32 4.59 -2.33
N THR A 94 2.18 3.26 -2.28
CA THR A 94 0.85 2.62 -2.20
C THR A 94 0.19 2.80 -0.83
N ILE A 95 0.96 3.19 0.20
CA ILE A 95 0.39 3.60 1.50
C ILE A 95 -0.46 4.88 1.37
N LEU A 96 -0.29 5.67 0.30
CA LEU A 96 -1.12 6.85 0.07
C LEU A 96 -2.59 6.49 -0.15
N GLU A 97 -2.92 5.24 -0.49
CA GLU A 97 -4.29 4.75 -0.57
C GLU A 97 -5.02 4.79 0.78
N ILE A 98 -4.27 4.74 1.88
CA ILE A 98 -4.75 4.74 3.27
C ILE A 98 -4.26 5.96 4.06
N ALA A 99 -3.83 7.03 3.38
CA ALA A 99 -3.35 8.24 4.06
C ALA A 99 -4.44 9.00 4.84
N ASP A 100 -5.70 8.62 4.65
CA ASP A 100 -6.88 9.09 5.37
C ASP A 100 -7.41 8.07 6.40
N LEU A 101 -6.62 7.04 6.76
CA LEU A 101 -6.95 6.08 7.81
C LEU A 101 -7.29 6.85 9.10
N PRO A 102 -8.50 6.67 9.68
CA PRO A 102 -8.85 7.36 10.92
C PRO A 102 -7.98 6.91 12.10
N GLU A 103 -7.83 7.77 13.09
CA GLU A 103 -7.23 7.41 14.38
C GLU A 103 -7.99 6.25 15.03
N GLY A 104 -7.28 5.34 15.68
CA GLY A 104 -7.83 4.13 16.29
C GLY A 104 -8.13 3.01 15.29
N TYR A 105 -7.56 3.07 14.09
CA TYR A 105 -7.67 2.03 13.07
C TYR A 105 -6.30 1.52 12.64
N PHE A 106 -6.29 0.30 12.12
CA PHE A 106 -5.16 -0.26 11.41
C PHE A 106 -5.60 -0.79 10.05
N ALA A 107 -4.64 -0.84 9.12
CA ALA A 107 -4.81 -1.38 7.80
C ALA A 107 -3.77 -2.47 7.56
N PHE A 108 -4.18 -3.58 6.94
CA PHE A 108 -3.27 -4.65 6.56
C PHE A 108 -3.52 -5.15 5.13
N ARG A 109 -2.50 -5.73 4.51
CA ARG A 109 -2.56 -6.35 3.19
C ARG A 109 -1.60 -7.52 3.09
N LYS A 110 -1.82 -8.39 2.11
CA LYS A 110 -0.98 -9.58 1.89
C LYS A 110 0.41 -9.23 1.34
N SER A 111 0.48 -8.30 0.39
CA SER A 111 1.71 -7.87 -0.29
C SER A 111 1.49 -6.50 -0.95
N LYS A 112 2.58 -5.87 -1.42
CA LYS A 112 2.51 -4.58 -2.10
C LYS A 112 1.62 -4.64 -3.35
N GLY A 113 0.68 -3.71 -3.45
CA GLY A 113 -0.29 -3.62 -4.55
C GLY A 113 -1.59 -4.41 -4.34
N GLU A 114 -1.66 -5.26 -3.30
CA GLU A 114 -2.92 -5.87 -2.88
C GLU A 114 -3.79 -4.86 -2.10
N LYS A 115 -5.11 -5.09 -2.10
CA LYS A 115 -6.05 -4.23 -1.38
C LYS A 115 -5.78 -4.23 0.12
N TRP A 116 -5.93 -3.05 0.72
CA TRP A 116 -5.92 -2.88 2.17
C TRP A 116 -7.25 -3.35 2.77
N THR A 117 -7.18 -4.14 3.82
CA THR A 117 -8.27 -4.40 4.77
C THR A 117 -8.10 -3.46 5.95
N ILE A 118 -9.16 -2.74 6.33
CA ILE A 118 -9.14 -1.76 7.41
C ILE A 118 -9.98 -2.28 8.57
N GLU A 119 -9.42 -2.24 9.77
CA GLU A 119 -10.05 -2.71 11.00
C GLU A 119 -9.83 -1.70 12.13
N LYS A 120 -10.75 -1.68 13.09
CA LYS A 120 -10.64 -0.83 14.29
C LYS A 120 -9.70 -1.51 15.28
N ILE A 121 -8.78 -0.74 15.87
CA ILE A 121 -7.96 -1.21 16.99
C ILE A 121 -8.92 -1.38 18.18
N THR A 122 -9.03 -2.61 18.68
CA THR A 122 -9.80 -2.91 19.89
C THR A 122 -8.87 -2.82 21.09
N ASP A 123 -9.25 -1.98 22.06
CA ASP A 123 -8.62 -1.88 23.37
C ASP A 123 -8.76 -3.17 24.20
#